data_AF-L7FGE2-F1
#
_entry.id   AF-L7FGE2-F1
#
_cell.length_a   1.000
_cell.length_b   1.000
_cell.length_c   1.000
_cell.angle_alpha   90.00
_cell.angle_beta   90.00
_cell.angle_gamma   90.00
#
_symmetry.space_group_name_H-M   'P 1'
#
loop_
_entity.id
_entity.type
_entity.pdbx_description
1 polymer ?
#
loop_
_entity_poly.entity_id
_entity_poly.type
_entity_poly.pdbx_seq_one_letter_code
_entity_poly.pdbx_strand_id
1 'polypeptide(L)' 'MQAAPVSATPIPSFTDALRAVESLLMGNGQRIARQNAWTSVLEDRRRAKDRVEAQRVLEQSVAVHL' A
#
# COMPACT_ATOMS: atom_id res chain seq x y z
N MET A 1 -53.54 -0.10 12.49
CA MET A 1 -52.17 0.45 12.66
C MET A 1 -51.19 -0.60 12.17
N GLN A 2 -50.42 -0.35 11.12
CA GLN A 2 -49.32 -1.24 10.72
C GLN A 2 -48.07 -0.81 11.50
N ALA A 3 -47.43 -1.74 12.21
CA ALA A 3 -46.21 -1.48 12.96
C ALA A 3 -45.01 -1.39 12.00
N ALA A 4 -44.11 -0.42 12.24
CA ALA A 4 -42.88 -0.29 11.47
C ALA A 4 -42.00 -1.54 11.64
N PRO A 5 -41.32 -2.02 10.57
CA PRO A 5 -40.46 -3.18 10.67
C PRO A 5 -39.29 -2.91 11.61
N VAL A 6 -39.16 -3.75 12.64
CA VAL A 6 -38.09 -3.68 13.63
C VAL A 6 -36.92 -4.52 13.12
N SER A 7 -35.79 -3.89 12.81
CA SER A 7 -34.56 -4.61 12.45
C SER A 7 -33.86 -5.10 13.72
N ALA A 8 -33.76 -6.41 13.87
CA ALA A 8 -32.95 -7.02 14.93
C ALA A 8 -31.48 -7.11 14.48
N THR A 9 -30.57 -6.53 15.26
CA THR A 9 -29.13 -6.76 15.11
C THR A 9 -28.76 -8.09 15.78
N PRO A 10 -28.26 -9.08 15.02
CA PRO A 10 -27.88 -10.36 15.60
C PRO A 10 -26.69 -10.19 16.55
N ILE A 11 -26.70 -10.93 17.66
CA ILE A 11 -25.55 -11.01 18.57
C ILE A 11 -24.44 -11.80 17.86
N PRO A 12 -23.22 -11.25 17.72
CA PRO A 12 -22.14 -11.93 17.01
C PRO A 12 -21.81 -13.27 17.68
N SER A 13 -21.58 -14.28 16.84
CA SER A 13 -21.10 -15.58 17.31
C SER A 13 -19.62 -15.50 17.72
N PHE A 14 -19.13 -16.52 18.42
CA PHE A 14 -17.70 -16.65 18.73
C PHE A 14 -16.82 -16.62 17.47
N THR A 15 -17.28 -17.21 16.36
CA THR A 15 -16.57 -17.17 15.08
C THR A 15 -16.50 -15.76 14.51
N ASP A 16 -17.56 -14.96 14.64
CA ASP A 16 -17.57 -13.56 14.20
C ASP A 16 -16.60 -12.72 15.03
N ALA A 17 -16.54 -12.96 16.34
CA ALA A 17 -15.58 -12.31 17.22
C ALA A 17 -14.13 -12.63 16.82
N LEU A 18 -13.82 -13.90 16.53
CA LEU A 18 -12.48 -14.29 16.07
C LEU A 18 -12.12 -13.65 14.72
N ARG A 19 -13.07 -13.62 13.77
CA ARG A 19 -12.85 -12.96 12.46
C ARG A 19 -12.64 -11.46 12.58
N ALA A 20 -13.31 -10.80 13.53
CA ALA A 20 -13.10 -9.39 13.82
C ALA A 20 -11.70 -9.13 14.41
N VAL A 21 -11.25 -9.98 15.33
CA VAL A 21 -9.88 -9.90 15.87
C VAL A 21 -8.84 -10.15 14.79
N GLU A 22 -9.03 -11.15 13.93
CA GLU A 22 -8.16 -11.41 12.79
C GLU A 22 -8.11 -10.20 11.85
N SER A 23 -9.27 -9.61 11.53
CA SER A 23 -9.35 -8.42 10.69
C SER A 23 -8.67 -7.20 11.32
N LEU A 24 -8.75 -7.06 12.64
CA LEU A 24 -8.08 -5.99 13.38
C LEU A 24 -6.55 -6.17 13.37
N LEU A 25 -6.08 -7.39 13.66
CA LEU A 25 -4.64 -7.71 13.72
C LEU A 25 -4.01 -7.66 12.33
N MET A 26 -4.67 -8.25 11.32
CA MET A 26 -4.12 -8.40 9.97
C MET A 26 -4.45 -7.22 9.06
N GLY A 27 -5.52 -6.46 9.33
CA GLY A 27 -5.95 -5.34 8.49
C GLY A 27 -4.95 -4.18 8.45
N ASN A 28 -4.28 -3.90 9.57
CA ASN A 28 -3.23 -2.89 9.62
C ASN A 28 -2.00 -3.30 8.80
N GLY A 29 -1.62 -4.58 8.85
CA GLY A 29 -0.52 -5.13 8.05
C GLY A 29 -0.75 -4.96 6.55
N GLN A 30 -1.99 -5.18 6.08
CA GLN A 30 -2.36 -5.01 4.67
C GLN A 30 -2.26 -3.56 4.18
N ARG A 31 -2.64 -2.58 5.02
CA ARG A 31 -2.51 -1.16 4.69
C ARG A 31 -1.04 -0.75 4.60
N ILE A 32 -0.23 -1.19 5.57
CA ILE A 32 1.21 -0.92 5.59
C ILE A 32 1.89 -1.58 4.38
N ALA A 33 1.53 -2.82 4.04
CA ALA A 33 2.08 -3.52 2.87
C ALA A 33 1.79 -2.76 1.56
N ARG A 34 0.55 -2.26 1.37
CA ARG A 34 0.21 -1.42 0.20
C ARG A 34 1.02 -0.13 0.17
N GLN A 35 1.16 0.54 1.31
CA GLN A 35 1.95 1.76 1.40
C GLN A 35 3.43 1.50 1.08
N ASN A 36 4.00 0.45 1.66
CA ASN A 36 5.39 0.06 1.44
C ASN A 36 5.64 -0.31 -0.02
N ALA A 37 4.74 -1.08 -0.63
CA ALA A 37 4.82 -1.44 -2.04
C ALA A 37 4.81 -0.18 -2.93
N TRP A 38 3.91 0.75 -2.66
CA TRP A 38 3.85 2.01 -3.40
C TRP A 38 5.10 2.87 -3.22
N THR A 39 5.59 3.01 -1.99
CA THR A 39 6.84 3.73 -1.69
C THR A 39 8.02 3.10 -2.42
N SER A 40 8.13 1.77 -2.44
CA SER A 40 9.19 1.06 -3.17
C SER A 40 9.15 1.37 -4.66
N VAL A 41 7.97 1.36 -5.26
CA VAL A 41 7.79 1.66 -6.69
C VAL A 41 8.18 3.11 -7.00
N LEU A 42 7.82 4.07 -6.14
CA LEU A 42 8.23 5.47 -6.32
C LEU A 42 9.74 5.63 -6.25
N GLU A 43 10.36 4.98 -5.27
CA GLU A 43 11.80 5.01 -5.09
C GLU A 43 12.54 4.35 -6.26
N ASP A 44 12.06 3.22 -6.77
CA ASP A 44 12.67 2.57 -7.94
C ASP A 44 12.58 3.42 -9.21
N ARG A 45 11.46 4.12 -9.39
CA ARG A 45 11.33 5.10 -10.48
C ARG A 45 12.32 6.25 -10.33
N ARG A 46 12.56 6.72 -9.11
CA ARG A 46 13.57 7.75 -8.85
C ARG A 46 14.97 7.24 -9.15
N ARG A 47 15.34 6.07 -8.61
CA ARG A 47 16.62 5.41 -8.89
C ARG A 47 16.85 5.16 -10.38
N ALA A 48 15.81 4.83 -11.14
CA ALA A 48 15.93 4.66 -12.58
C ALA A 48 16.27 5.99 -13.29
N LYS A 49 15.62 7.10 -12.90
CA LYS A 49 15.94 8.43 -13.43
C LYS A 49 17.35 8.86 -13.06
N ASP A 50 17.74 8.66 -11.81
CA ASP A 50 19.06 9.02 -11.31
C ASP A 50 20.17 8.27 -12.07
N ARG A 51 19.95 6.97 -12.40
CA ARG A 51 20.87 6.20 -13.25
C ARG A 51 21.01 6.76 -14.67
N VAL A 52 19.89 7.16 -15.29
CA VAL A 52 19.90 7.76 -16.64
C VAL A 52 20.64 9.10 -16.63
N GLU A 53 20.40 9.94 -15.63
CA GLU A 53 21.07 11.24 -15.53
C GLU A 53 22.56 11.07 -15.22
N ALA A 54 22.93 10.14 -14.34
CA ALA A 54 24.32 9.80 -14.09
C ALA A 54 25.03 9.32 -15.36
N GLN A 55 24.38 8.44 -16.15
CA GLN A 55 24.93 8.00 -17.44
C GLN A 55 25.14 9.18 -18.38
N ARG A 56 24.15 10.08 -18.52
CA ARG A 56 24.26 11.27 -19.36
C ARG A 56 25.44 12.16 -18.95
N VAL A 57 25.62 12.42 -17.66
CA VAL A 57 26.74 13.23 -17.14
C VAL A 57 28.09 12.57 -17.43
N LEU A 58 28.17 11.24 -17.30
CA LEU A 58 29.38 10.48 -17.63
C LEU A 58 29.70 10.57 -19.12
N GLU A 59 28.72 10.35 -20.00
CA GLU A 59 28.87 10.46 -21.45
C GLU A 59 29.30 11.88 -21.88
N GLN A 60 28.70 12.91 -21.31
CA GLN A 60 29.10 14.31 -21.53
C GLN A 60 30.53 14.57 -21.06
N SER A 61 30.89 14.06 -19.88
CA SER A 61 32.24 14.22 -19.33
C SER A 61 33.27 13.54 -20.23
N VAL A 62 32.99 12.33 -20.73
CA VAL A 62 33.86 11.65 -21.70
C VAL A 62 33.96 12.44 -23.01
N ALA A 63 32.85 12.91 -23.55
CA ALA A 63 32.83 13.68 -24.80
C ALA A 63 33.58 15.02 -24.71
N VAL A 64 33.64 15.65 -23.53
CA VAL A 64 34.40 16.89 -23.30
C VAL A 64 35.91 16.64 -23.20
N HIS A 65 36.34 15.43 -22.85
CA HIS A 65 37.77 15.08 -22.70
C HIS A 65 38.39 14.42 -23.94
N LEU A 66 37.61 14.21 -25.02
CA LEU A 66 38.07 13.71 -26.32
C LEU A 66 38.16 14.86 -27.33
#